data_AF-A0A9P5CR55-F1
#
_entry.id   AF-A0A9P5CR55-F1
#
_cell.length_a   1.000
_cell.length_b   1.000
_cell.length_c   1.000
_cell.angle_alpha   90.00
_cell.angle_beta   90.00
_cell.angle_gamma   90.00
#
_symmetry.space_group_name_H-M   'P 1'
#
loop_
_entity.id
_entity.type
_entity.pdbx_description
1 polymer ?
#
loop_
_entity_poly.entity_id
_entity_poly.type
_entity_poly.pdbx_seq_one_letter_code
_entity_poly.pdbx_strand_id
1 'polypeptide(L)'
;MAEQVSAKSTTYNPSRALTDLPAALEWVLDNGTRHRLIHSAARPLKFSAIPDTSGKTSLFELRFTIELRQGEVSRARTPIYLWIQLDRIRSATLASDNISDQIQNILGNSPKRLHLMLARPADLVGPPFVPRAAKNAEGAILDSILLLPGSLSLTLYLQSSSVLVQLCRTISSQKIQLLNTTMRLGALYCGNGGRVITGLPSAHPSPPSYDKLKDPSPPLLNKASSSHSNKRRRVSSPGSTETMRLETARQMIIEQQKSFADTLHQELAKAEARILERVNTLFRDQSEKCDELTAEVDRLDDQIRWASEELDCQLDDRMVAVKCELESWVKDEIGDAADIIKQEITQASISIEFNE
;
A
#
# COMPACT_ATOMS: atom_id res chain seq x y z
N MET A 1 -3.47 -51.96 15.27
CA MET A 1 -3.58 -51.32 13.94
C MET A 1 -3.86 -49.85 14.16
N ALA A 2 -2.85 -48.99 14.01
CA ALA A 2 -2.98 -47.54 14.13
C ALA A 2 -2.65 -46.95 12.75
N GLU A 3 -3.65 -46.38 12.09
CA GLU A 3 -3.50 -45.70 10.81
C GLU A 3 -2.77 -44.37 11.02
N GLN A 4 -1.52 -44.32 10.58
CA GLN A 4 -0.75 -43.09 10.45
C GLN A 4 -1.33 -42.28 9.27
N VAL A 5 -2.16 -41.29 9.58
CA VAL A 5 -2.64 -40.31 8.60
C VAL A 5 -1.47 -39.37 8.28
N SER A 6 -0.77 -39.68 7.19
CA SER A 6 0.29 -38.85 6.62
C SER A 6 -0.30 -37.55 6.09
N ALA A 7 -0.08 -36.45 6.82
CA ALA A 7 -0.43 -35.12 6.39
C ALA A 7 0.49 -34.70 5.22
N LYS A 8 0.01 -34.86 3.99
CA LYS A 8 0.68 -34.34 2.79
C LYS A 8 0.69 -32.81 2.86
N SER A 9 1.84 -32.24 3.19
CA SER A 9 2.14 -30.82 3.07
C SER A 9 2.00 -30.42 1.60
N THR A 10 0.89 -29.76 1.26
CA THR A 10 0.63 -29.24 -0.08
C THR A 10 1.50 -28.00 -0.25
N THR A 11 2.57 -28.12 -1.04
CA THR A 11 3.45 -27.01 -1.39
C THR A 11 2.64 -25.91 -2.09
N TYR A 12 2.60 -24.74 -1.46
CA TYR A 12 1.86 -23.57 -1.95
C TYR A 12 2.58 -22.98 -3.17
N ASN A 13 1.87 -22.92 -4.30
CA ASN A 13 2.40 -22.39 -5.56
C ASN A 13 2.10 -20.87 -5.60
N PRO A 14 3.12 -19.97 -5.54
CA PRO A 14 2.92 -18.52 -5.42
C PRO A 14 2.23 -17.85 -6.62
N SER A 15 2.04 -18.58 -7.73
CA SER A 15 1.42 -18.11 -8.98
C SER A 15 -0.10 -17.84 -8.93
N ARG A 16 -0.71 -17.70 -7.74
CA ARG A 16 -2.17 -17.49 -7.57
C ARG A 16 -2.54 -16.19 -6.85
N ALA A 17 -1.66 -15.20 -6.82
CA ALA A 17 -2.04 -13.87 -6.35
C ALA A 17 -3.11 -13.28 -7.31
N LEU A 18 -4.23 -12.82 -6.74
CA LEU A 18 -5.21 -12.05 -7.51
C LEU A 18 -4.64 -10.64 -7.61
N THR A 19 -4.08 -10.27 -8.76
CA THR A 19 -3.49 -8.94 -8.95
C THR A 19 -4.22 -8.20 -10.06
N ASP A 20 -4.53 -6.93 -9.82
CA ASP A 20 -4.98 -5.99 -10.84
C ASP A 20 -6.29 -6.37 -11.56
N LEU A 21 -7.17 -7.13 -10.89
CA LEU A 21 -8.46 -7.53 -11.43
C LEU A 21 -9.41 -6.33 -11.56
N PRO A 22 -10.12 -6.16 -12.68
CA PRO A 22 -11.20 -5.17 -12.77
C PRO A 22 -12.24 -5.39 -11.66
N ALA A 23 -12.72 -4.31 -11.07
CA ALA A 23 -13.68 -4.39 -9.97
C ALA A 23 -14.76 -3.30 -10.06
N ALA A 24 -15.91 -3.57 -9.45
CA ALA A 24 -16.85 -2.52 -9.05
C ALA A 24 -17.00 -2.54 -7.52
N LEU A 25 -17.22 -1.37 -6.94
CA LEU A 25 -17.34 -1.20 -5.49
C LEU A 25 -18.64 -0.45 -5.18
N GLU A 26 -19.42 -1.00 -4.26
CA GLU A 26 -20.58 -0.37 -3.66
C GLU A 26 -20.40 -0.29 -2.15
N TRP A 27 -20.85 0.80 -1.55
CA TRP A 27 -20.89 0.95 -0.11
C TRP A 27 -22.10 1.79 0.30
N VAL A 28 -22.46 1.69 1.57
CA VAL A 28 -23.60 2.41 2.16
C VAL A 28 -23.05 3.24 3.30
N LEU A 29 -23.32 4.53 3.27
CA LEU A 29 -22.99 5.46 4.35
C LEU A 29 -23.99 5.31 5.50
N ASP A 30 -23.67 5.86 6.67
CA ASP A 30 -24.53 5.82 7.87
C ASP A 30 -25.91 6.42 7.64
N ASN A 31 -26.04 7.35 6.68
CA ASN A 31 -27.31 7.95 6.28
C ASN A 31 -28.15 7.06 5.33
N GLY A 32 -27.71 5.84 5.04
CA GLY A 32 -28.35 4.91 4.11
C GLY A 32 -28.10 5.21 2.62
N THR A 33 -27.36 6.27 2.30
CA THR A 33 -27.05 6.63 0.91
C THR A 33 -26.07 5.62 0.34
N ARG A 34 -26.46 5.01 -0.79
CA ARG A 34 -25.62 4.06 -1.51
C ARG A 34 -24.75 4.79 -2.51
N HIS A 35 -23.45 4.55 -2.42
CA HIS A 35 -22.48 5.02 -3.40
C HIS A 35 -21.95 3.84 -4.20
N ARG A 36 -21.59 4.09 -5.46
CA ARG A 36 -21.09 3.10 -6.40
C ARG A 36 -19.94 3.68 -7.21
N LEU A 37 -18.88 2.89 -7.37
CA LEU A 37 -17.77 3.11 -8.29
C LEU A 37 -17.64 1.89 -9.18
N ILE A 38 -17.54 2.12 -10.49
CA ILE A 38 -17.45 1.06 -11.48
C ILE A 38 -16.19 1.25 -12.30
N HIS A 39 -15.48 0.15 -12.57
CA HIS A 39 -14.36 0.14 -13.49
C HIS A 39 -14.76 0.74 -14.85
N SER A 40 -13.91 1.62 -15.38
CA SER A 40 -14.02 2.11 -16.76
C SER A 40 -12.63 2.35 -17.33
N ALA A 41 -12.51 2.40 -18.67
CA ALA A 41 -11.23 2.69 -19.32
C ALA A 41 -10.63 4.05 -18.91
N ALA A 42 -11.48 5.04 -18.63
CA ALA A 42 -11.05 6.37 -18.17
C ALA A 42 -10.67 6.37 -16.67
N ARG A 43 -11.32 5.53 -15.88
CA ARG A 43 -11.18 5.45 -14.41
C ARG A 43 -11.08 3.99 -14.00
N PRO A 44 -9.91 3.37 -14.16
CA PRO A 44 -9.73 1.98 -13.80
C PRO A 44 -9.86 1.85 -12.28
N LEU A 45 -10.79 0.97 -11.87
CA LEU A 45 -10.87 0.42 -10.52
C LEU A 45 -10.34 -1.00 -10.59
N LYS A 46 -9.27 -1.26 -9.82
CA LYS A 46 -8.58 -2.55 -9.78
C LYS A 46 -8.55 -3.11 -8.37
N PHE A 47 -8.66 -4.43 -8.24
CA PHE A 47 -8.58 -5.17 -7.00
C PHE A 47 -7.38 -6.09 -7.01
N SER A 48 -6.65 -6.11 -5.89
CA SER A 48 -5.55 -7.01 -5.64
C SER A 48 -5.70 -7.64 -4.25
N ALA A 49 -5.41 -8.94 -4.16
CA ALA A 49 -5.35 -9.69 -2.91
C ALA A 49 -3.90 -10.15 -2.73
N ILE A 50 -3.18 -9.47 -1.83
CA ILE A 50 -1.73 -9.62 -1.70
C ILE A 50 -1.44 -10.70 -0.64
N PRO A 51 -0.76 -11.81 -1.00
CA PRO A 51 -0.29 -12.79 -0.05
C PRO A 51 0.85 -12.24 0.81
N ASP A 52 0.92 -12.70 2.05
CA ASP A 52 2.05 -12.49 2.94
C ASP A 52 3.22 -13.45 2.61
N THR A 53 4.27 -13.36 3.42
CA THR A 53 5.44 -14.26 3.35
C THR A 53 5.10 -15.72 3.65
N SER A 54 3.97 -16.00 4.32
CA SER A 54 3.47 -17.36 4.54
C SER A 54 2.61 -17.89 3.38
N GLY A 55 2.42 -17.09 2.33
CA GLY A 55 1.54 -17.39 1.20
C GLY A 55 0.05 -17.21 1.51
N LYS A 56 -0.33 -16.76 2.71
CA LYS A 56 -1.72 -16.46 3.04
C LYS A 56 -2.02 -15.04 2.63
N THR A 57 -3.18 -14.79 2.01
CA THR A 57 -3.62 -13.41 1.77
C THR A 57 -3.61 -12.64 3.09
N SER A 58 -3.04 -11.43 3.10
CA SER A 58 -3.00 -10.56 4.29
C SER A 58 -3.66 -9.20 4.07
N LEU A 59 -3.73 -8.76 2.81
CA LEU A 59 -4.19 -7.42 2.46
C LEU A 59 -5.08 -7.46 1.21
N PHE A 60 -6.25 -6.83 1.28
CA PHE A 60 -6.98 -6.41 0.10
C PHE A 60 -6.62 -4.98 -0.24
N GLU A 61 -6.33 -4.78 -1.51
CA GLU A 61 -6.02 -3.48 -2.08
C GLU A 61 -7.01 -3.19 -3.20
N LEU A 62 -7.71 -2.06 -3.09
CA LEU A 62 -8.49 -1.48 -4.17
C LEU A 62 -7.76 -0.23 -4.65
N ARG A 63 -7.42 -0.18 -5.94
CA ARG A 63 -6.74 0.94 -6.57
C ARG A 63 -7.71 1.71 -7.45
N PHE A 64 -7.94 2.97 -7.11
CA PHE A 64 -8.73 3.94 -7.86
C PHE A 64 -7.77 4.88 -8.60
N THR A 65 -7.89 5.02 -9.92
CA THR A 65 -7.08 6.01 -10.65
C THR A 65 -7.92 7.24 -10.98
N ILE A 66 -7.51 8.41 -10.47
CA ILE A 66 -8.23 9.69 -10.61
C ILE A 66 -7.28 10.76 -11.14
N GLU A 67 -7.78 11.68 -11.97
CA GLU A 67 -7.03 12.87 -12.36
C GLU A 67 -7.01 13.91 -11.23
N LEU A 68 -5.86 14.05 -10.57
CA LEU A 68 -5.63 15.05 -9.52
C LEU A 68 -4.82 16.23 -10.06
N ARG A 69 -5.03 17.42 -9.49
CA ARG A 69 -4.15 18.58 -9.70
C ARG A 69 -2.91 18.42 -8.83
N GLN A 70 -1.75 18.53 -9.45
CA GLN A 70 -0.46 18.56 -8.79
C GLN A 70 0.16 19.95 -9.04
N GLY A 71 0.04 20.84 -8.05
CA GLY A 71 0.35 22.26 -8.24
C GLY A 71 -0.71 22.99 -9.07
N GLU A 72 -0.35 24.17 -9.60
CA GLU A 72 -1.29 25.03 -10.33
C GLU A 72 -1.56 24.56 -11.76
N VAL A 73 -0.57 23.95 -12.41
CA VAL A 73 -0.59 23.71 -13.87
C VAL A 73 -0.68 22.22 -14.21
N SER A 74 -0.08 21.33 -13.39
CA SER A 74 0.01 19.92 -13.75
C SER A 74 -1.22 19.12 -13.32
N ARG A 75 -1.62 18.19 -14.19
CA ARG A 75 -2.67 17.20 -13.93
C ARG A 75 -2.07 15.83 -14.15
N ALA A 76 -2.21 14.96 -13.16
CA ALA A 76 -1.68 13.61 -13.22
C ALA A 76 -2.73 12.60 -12.80
N ARG A 77 -2.79 11.47 -13.53
CA ARG A 77 -3.56 10.31 -13.12
C ARG A 77 -2.86 9.68 -11.93
N THR A 78 -3.46 9.88 -10.76
CA THR A 78 -2.87 9.49 -9.48
C THR A 78 -3.68 8.34 -8.91
N PRO A 79 -3.04 7.21 -8.56
CA PRO A 79 -3.74 6.13 -7.87
C PRO A 79 -4.03 6.54 -6.43
N ILE A 80 -5.22 6.23 -5.95
CA ILE A 80 -5.61 6.23 -4.54
C ILE A 80 -5.89 4.77 -4.19
N TYR A 81 -5.51 4.35 -2.99
CA TYR A 81 -5.61 2.97 -2.57
C TYR A 81 -6.57 2.88 -1.38
N LEU A 82 -7.49 1.92 -1.39
CA LEU A 82 -8.22 1.51 -0.19
C LEU A 82 -7.67 0.15 0.24
N TRP A 83 -7.07 0.14 1.41
CA TRP A 83 -6.40 -0.99 1.98
C TRP A 83 -7.22 -1.58 3.12
N ILE A 84 -7.51 -2.88 3.02
CA ILE A 84 -8.32 -3.62 3.98
C ILE A 84 -7.49 -4.80 4.47
N GLN A 85 -6.98 -4.71 5.69
CA GLN A 85 -6.32 -5.83 6.33
C GLN A 85 -7.35 -6.90 6.70
N LEU A 86 -6.97 -8.17 6.56
CA LEU A 86 -7.88 -9.29 6.78
C LEU A 86 -8.37 -9.40 8.24
N ASP A 87 -7.56 -9.00 9.20
CA ASP A 87 -7.92 -8.92 10.63
C ASP A 87 -8.95 -7.82 10.93
N ARG A 88 -9.26 -6.95 9.97
CA ARG A 88 -10.35 -5.96 10.05
C ARG A 88 -11.65 -6.48 9.47
N ILE A 89 -11.66 -7.62 8.78
CA ILE A 89 -12.86 -8.19 8.18
C ILE A 89 -13.55 -9.07 9.21
N ARG A 90 -14.79 -8.71 9.57
CA ARG A 90 -15.63 -9.49 10.48
C ARG A 90 -16.25 -10.68 9.79
N SER A 91 -16.76 -10.49 8.58
CA SER A 91 -17.34 -11.56 7.76
C SER A 91 -17.25 -11.23 6.28
N ALA A 92 -17.14 -12.26 5.44
CA ALA A 92 -17.19 -12.14 4.00
C ALA A 92 -18.19 -13.15 3.43
N THR A 93 -19.09 -12.69 2.58
CA THR A 93 -20.09 -13.54 1.93
C THR A 93 -20.00 -13.37 0.43
N LEU A 94 -19.91 -14.49 -0.29
CA LEU A 94 -19.87 -14.53 -1.74
C LEU A 94 -21.24 -14.94 -2.28
N ALA A 95 -21.81 -14.12 -3.16
CA ALA A 95 -23.10 -14.36 -3.78
C ALA A 95 -23.02 -14.13 -5.30
N SER A 96 -23.97 -14.69 -6.04
CA SER A 96 -24.02 -14.58 -7.52
C SER A 96 -25.32 -13.94 -8.02
N ASP A 97 -26.17 -13.51 -7.11
CA ASP A 97 -27.51 -13.01 -7.35
C ASP A 97 -27.51 -11.47 -7.48
N ASN A 98 -28.53 -10.94 -8.17
CA ASN A 98 -28.86 -9.51 -8.19
C ASN A 98 -27.73 -8.59 -8.71
N ILE A 99 -26.96 -9.05 -9.70
CA ILE A 99 -25.90 -8.24 -10.33
C ILE A 99 -26.46 -7.53 -11.55
N SER A 100 -26.43 -6.20 -11.54
CA SER A 100 -26.90 -5.35 -12.63
C SER A 100 -26.15 -5.62 -13.94
N ASP A 101 -26.86 -5.56 -15.06
CA ASP A 101 -26.31 -5.70 -16.43
C ASP A 101 -25.12 -4.77 -16.68
N GLN A 102 -25.11 -3.58 -16.08
CA GLN A 102 -23.98 -2.65 -16.20
C GLN A 102 -22.67 -3.25 -15.64
N ILE A 103 -22.75 -3.95 -14.51
CA ILE A 103 -21.60 -4.60 -13.88
C ILE A 103 -21.18 -5.83 -14.69
N GLN A 104 -22.15 -6.60 -15.20
CA GLN A 104 -21.88 -7.76 -16.06
C GLN A 104 -21.17 -7.36 -17.36
N ASN A 105 -21.62 -6.27 -18.00
CA ASN A 105 -21.01 -5.76 -19.22
C ASN A 105 -19.54 -5.34 -19.03
N ILE A 106 -19.16 -4.92 -17.82
CA ILE A 106 -17.82 -4.40 -17.53
C ILE A 106 -16.88 -5.50 -17.02
N LEU A 107 -17.37 -6.40 -16.16
CA LEU A 107 -16.56 -7.46 -15.55
C LEU A 107 -16.60 -8.78 -16.33
N GLY A 108 -17.39 -8.85 -17.40
CA GLY A 108 -17.54 -10.02 -18.25
C GLY A 108 -18.54 -11.03 -17.69
N ASN A 109 -18.46 -12.26 -18.20
CA ASN A 109 -19.43 -13.31 -17.87
C ASN A 109 -19.22 -13.79 -16.42
N SER A 110 -20.31 -13.87 -15.65
CA SER A 110 -20.37 -14.40 -14.28
C SER A 110 -19.59 -13.61 -13.20
N PRO A 111 -19.81 -12.29 -13.05
CA PRO A 111 -19.31 -11.59 -11.88
C PRO A 111 -19.87 -12.21 -10.59
N LYS A 112 -19.11 -12.12 -9.50
CA LYS A 112 -19.52 -12.51 -8.16
C LYS A 112 -19.55 -11.28 -7.27
N ARG A 113 -20.53 -11.23 -6.39
CA ARG A 113 -20.69 -10.22 -5.36
C ARG A 113 -20.02 -10.70 -4.07
N LEU A 114 -18.88 -10.10 -3.73
CA LEU A 114 -18.17 -10.27 -2.47
C LEU A 114 -18.60 -9.16 -1.50
N HIS A 115 -19.46 -9.49 -0.54
CA HIS A 115 -19.89 -8.56 0.49
C HIS A 115 -19.02 -8.73 1.74
N LEU A 116 -18.39 -7.63 2.17
CA LEU A 116 -17.46 -7.54 3.28
C LEU A 116 -18.08 -6.70 4.40
N MET A 117 -18.20 -7.30 5.58
CA MET A 117 -18.51 -6.58 6.81
C MET A 117 -17.20 -6.40 7.59
N LEU A 118 -16.84 -5.16 7.88
CA LEU A 118 -15.61 -4.81 8.57
C LEU A 118 -15.88 -4.61 10.07
N ALA A 119 -14.99 -5.11 10.91
CA ALA A 119 -14.93 -4.82 12.34
C ALA A 119 -14.27 -3.46 12.62
N ARG A 120 -13.38 -3.01 11.71
CA ARG A 120 -12.69 -1.72 11.79
C ARG A 120 -12.67 -1.05 10.41
N PRO A 121 -12.70 0.29 10.34
CA PRO A 121 -12.49 1.06 9.12
C PRO A 121 -11.31 0.57 8.26
N ALA A 122 -11.47 0.67 6.95
CA ALA A 122 -10.39 0.48 5.98
C ALA A 122 -9.49 1.73 5.92
N ASP A 123 -8.23 1.55 5.53
CA ASP A 123 -7.30 2.67 5.38
C ASP A 123 -7.32 3.17 3.94
N LEU A 124 -7.70 4.43 3.73
CA LEU A 124 -7.54 5.07 2.44
C LEU A 124 -6.16 5.71 2.38
N VAL A 125 -5.36 5.33 1.40
CA VAL A 125 -3.99 5.81 1.20
C VAL A 125 -3.93 6.60 -0.10
N GLY A 126 -3.42 7.81 0.02
CA GLY A 126 -3.26 8.74 -1.09
C GLY A 126 -1.85 9.30 -1.19
N PRO A 127 -1.62 10.20 -2.17
CA PRO A 127 -0.37 10.94 -2.28
C PRO A 127 -0.11 11.77 -1.01
N PRO A 128 1.14 12.21 -0.78
CA PRO A 128 1.50 12.94 0.44
C PRO A 128 0.91 14.36 0.48
N PHE A 129 0.47 14.88 -0.66
CA PHE A 129 -0.22 16.18 -0.79
C PHE A 129 -1.73 16.02 -0.69
N VAL A 130 -2.43 17.13 -0.38
CA VAL A 130 -3.91 17.13 -0.32
C VAL A 130 -4.48 16.91 -1.71
N PRO A 131 -5.22 15.80 -1.96
CA PRO A 131 -5.75 15.51 -3.27
C PRO A 131 -6.82 16.55 -3.63
N ARG A 132 -6.65 17.22 -4.78
CA ARG A 132 -7.63 18.13 -5.36
C ARG A 132 -8.00 17.64 -6.75
N ALA A 133 -9.28 17.46 -7.02
CA ALA A 133 -9.73 16.97 -8.30
C ALA A 133 -9.43 17.96 -9.44
N ALA A 134 -9.06 17.44 -10.62
CA ALA A 134 -8.76 18.28 -11.77
C ALA A 134 -10.01 18.95 -12.37
N LYS A 135 -11.15 18.24 -12.33
CA LYS A 135 -12.43 18.58 -12.95
C LYS A 135 -13.58 18.31 -11.97
N ASN A 136 -14.71 18.99 -12.15
CA ASN A 136 -15.88 18.83 -11.26
C ASN A 136 -16.38 17.39 -11.16
N ALA A 137 -16.39 16.65 -12.28
CA ALA A 137 -16.81 15.24 -12.29
C ALA A 137 -15.85 14.32 -11.50
N GLU A 138 -14.54 14.60 -11.54
CA GLU A 138 -13.56 13.90 -10.70
C GLU A 138 -13.69 14.31 -9.23
N GLY A 139 -14.16 15.54 -8.97
CA GLY A 139 -14.45 16.06 -7.64
C GLY A 139 -15.48 15.21 -6.92
N ALA A 140 -16.64 15.00 -7.53
CA ALA A 140 -17.70 14.17 -6.94
C ALA A 140 -17.26 12.72 -6.65
N ILE A 141 -16.36 12.17 -7.48
CA ILE A 141 -15.80 10.83 -7.30
C ILE A 141 -14.78 10.82 -6.16
N LEU A 142 -13.87 11.80 -6.13
CA LEU A 142 -12.91 11.96 -5.05
C LEU A 142 -13.63 12.14 -3.71
N ASP A 143 -14.66 13.00 -3.66
CA ASP A 143 -15.48 13.23 -2.48
C ASP A 143 -16.16 11.93 -2.02
N SER A 144 -16.69 11.14 -2.97
CA SER A 144 -17.24 9.81 -2.67
C SER A 144 -16.17 8.86 -2.10
N ILE A 145 -14.95 8.86 -2.66
CA ILE A 145 -13.86 8.00 -2.21
C ILE A 145 -13.35 8.42 -0.83
N LEU A 146 -13.32 9.72 -0.53
CA LEU A 146 -12.94 10.24 0.79
C LEU A 146 -13.93 9.84 1.90
N LEU A 147 -15.15 9.43 1.55
CA LEU A 147 -16.14 8.90 2.48
C LEU A 147 -16.01 7.39 2.75
N LEU A 148 -15.25 6.64 1.93
CA LEU A 148 -15.07 5.19 2.06
C LEU A 148 -14.52 4.74 3.42
N PRO A 149 -13.49 5.39 4.01
CA PRO A 149 -12.94 4.97 5.30
C PRO A 149 -13.99 4.82 6.41
N GLY A 150 -15.04 5.64 6.41
CA GLY A 150 -16.10 5.56 7.42
C GLY A 150 -17.01 4.35 7.27
N SER A 151 -16.97 3.65 6.13
CA SER A 151 -17.91 2.58 5.82
C SER A 151 -17.44 1.23 6.36
N LEU A 152 -18.28 0.58 7.15
CA LEU A 152 -18.04 -0.78 7.68
C LEU A 152 -18.67 -1.89 6.83
N SER A 153 -19.38 -1.54 5.76
CA SER A 153 -20.04 -2.47 4.86
C SER A 153 -19.67 -2.14 3.42
N LEU A 154 -18.89 -3.01 2.80
CA LEU A 154 -18.41 -2.86 1.43
C LEU A 154 -18.89 -4.03 0.59
N THR A 155 -19.30 -3.76 -0.64
CA THR A 155 -19.72 -4.78 -1.60
C THR A 155 -18.86 -4.65 -2.86
N LEU A 156 -18.04 -5.67 -3.09
CA LEU A 156 -17.17 -5.77 -4.25
C LEU A 156 -17.80 -6.68 -5.29
N TYR A 157 -17.68 -6.28 -6.55
CA TYR A 157 -18.02 -7.12 -7.69
C TYR A 157 -16.75 -7.43 -8.43
N LEU A 158 -16.46 -8.72 -8.58
CA LEU A 158 -15.22 -9.23 -9.16
C LEU A 158 -15.57 -10.38 -10.11
N GLN A 159 -14.72 -10.62 -11.10
CA GLN A 159 -14.85 -11.82 -11.92
C GLN A 159 -14.69 -13.08 -11.04
N SER A 160 -15.53 -14.09 -11.27
CA SER A 160 -15.49 -15.34 -10.50
C SER A 160 -14.10 -16.00 -10.57
N SER A 161 -13.51 -16.30 -9.42
CA SER A 161 -12.30 -17.11 -9.34
C SER A 161 -12.39 -18.11 -8.18
N SER A 162 -11.73 -19.26 -8.34
CA SER A 162 -11.63 -20.26 -7.27
C SER A 162 -10.90 -19.70 -6.04
N VAL A 163 -9.98 -18.75 -6.25
CA VAL A 163 -9.23 -18.06 -5.19
C VAL A 163 -10.17 -17.21 -4.33
N LEU A 164 -11.16 -16.51 -4.91
CA LEU A 164 -12.14 -15.74 -4.12
C LEU A 164 -12.99 -16.65 -3.21
N VAL A 165 -13.35 -17.84 -3.69
CA VAL A 165 -14.09 -18.83 -2.88
C VAL A 165 -13.24 -19.32 -1.71
N GLN A 166 -11.97 -19.65 -1.96
CA GLN A 166 -11.03 -20.07 -0.93
C GLN A 166 -10.80 -18.96 0.11
N LEU A 167 -10.63 -17.73 -0.36
CA LEU A 167 -10.48 -16.55 0.47
C LEU A 167 -11.68 -16.34 1.41
N CYS A 168 -12.91 -16.43 0.89
CA CYS A 168 -14.12 -16.31 1.73
C CYS A 168 -14.19 -17.40 2.80
N ARG A 169 -13.80 -18.64 2.46
CA ARG A 169 -13.69 -19.74 3.44
C ARG A 169 -12.65 -19.44 4.51
N THR A 170 -11.50 -18.90 4.13
CA THR A 170 -10.43 -18.52 5.06
C THR A 170 -10.92 -17.44 6.04
N ILE A 171 -11.58 -16.38 5.54
CA ILE A 171 -12.16 -15.33 6.39
C ILE A 171 -13.19 -15.91 7.35
N SER A 172 -14.10 -16.75 6.84
CA SER A 172 -15.17 -17.36 7.63
C SER A 172 -14.64 -18.29 8.73
N SER A 173 -13.47 -18.91 8.51
CA SER A 173 -12.84 -19.79 9.50
C SER A 173 -12.19 -19.07 10.68
N GLN A 174 -12.07 -17.73 10.62
CA GLN A 174 -11.39 -16.88 11.63
C GLN A 174 -9.94 -17.28 11.97
N LYS A 175 -9.29 -18.14 11.18
CA LYS A 175 -7.88 -18.53 11.36
C LYS A 175 -6.91 -17.49 10.76
N ILE A 176 -7.23 -16.21 10.92
CA ILE A 176 -6.40 -15.11 10.41
C ILE A 176 -5.42 -14.76 11.53
N GLN A 177 -4.13 -15.02 11.30
CA GLN A 177 -3.10 -14.50 12.19
C GLN A 177 -2.97 -13.00 11.96
N LEU A 178 -2.91 -12.22 13.05
CA LEU A 178 -2.57 -10.81 12.97
C LEU A 178 -1.17 -10.72 12.36
N LEU A 179 -1.08 -10.17 11.15
CA LEU A 179 0.20 -9.89 10.55
C LEU A 179 0.54 -8.43 10.77
N ASN A 180 1.74 -8.20 11.31
CA ASN A 180 2.39 -6.90 11.27
C ASN A 180 2.98 -6.67 9.88
N THR A 181 2.16 -6.75 8.82
CA THR A 181 2.58 -6.33 7.49
C THR A 181 2.77 -4.82 7.55
N THR A 182 4.00 -4.38 7.76
CA THR A 182 4.38 -2.98 7.63
C THR A 182 4.17 -2.61 6.18
N MET A 183 3.05 -1.95 5.90
CA MET A 183 2.75 -1.43 4.58
C MET A 183 3.88 -0.51 4.13
N ARG A 184 4.46 -0.79 2.97
CA ARG A 184 5.57 0.00 2.41
C ARG A 184 5.04 1.30 1.81
N LEU A 185 4.49 2.18 2.67
CA LEU A 185 4.03 3.50 2.29
C LEU A 185 5.12 4.29 1.57
N GLY A 186 6.39 4.18 2.00
CA GLY A 186 7.52 4.90 1.43
C GLY A 186 7.78 4.65 -0.06
N ALA A 187 7.43 3.47 -0.58
CA ALA A 187 7.64 3.14 -1.98
C ALA A 187 6.54 3.69 -2.92
N LEU A 188 5.43 4.18 -2.38
CA LEU A 188 4.33 4.71 -3.19
C LEU A 188 4.68 6.09 -3.77
N TYR A 189 4.02 6.45 -4.87
CA TYR A 189 4.13 7.76 -5.51
C TYR A 189 5.57 8.14 -5.90
N CYS A 190 6.27 7.20 -6.56
CA CYS A 190 7.64 7.38 -7.02
C CYS A 190 8.62 7.67 -5.86
N GLY A 191 8.45 7.01 -4.72
CA GLY A 191 9.31 7.18 -3.55
C GLY A 191 8.99 8.39 -2.66
N ASN A 192 7.99 9.21 -3.03
CA ASN A 192 7.55 10.33 -2.20
C ASN A 192 6.75 9.90 -0.96
N GLY A 193 6.43 8.61 -0.87
CA GLY A 193 5.65 8.04 0.20
C GLY A 193 4.14 8.25 0.01
N GLY A 194 3.36 7.28 0.47
CA GLY A 194 1.92 7.41 0.63
C GLY A 194 1.56 7.91 2.03
N ARG A 195 0.40 8.55 2.15
CA ARG A 195 -0.16 8.96 3.43
C ARG A 195 -1.55 8.35 3.60
N VAL A 196 -1.83 7.85 4.80
CA VAL A 196 -3.20 7.48 5.19
C VAL A 196 -4.04 8.76 5.28
N ILE A 197 -5.07 8.86 4.45
CA ILE A 197 -6.05 9.93 4.44
C ILE A 197 -7.07 9.62 5.54
N THR A 198 -6.85 10.19 6.72
CA THR A 198 -7.76 10.04 7.85
C THR A 198 -8.78 11.18 7.86
N GLY A 199 -10.02 10.86 7.48
CA GLY A 199 -11.15 11.78 7.49
C GLY A 199 -11.15 12.78 6.33
N LEU A 200 -12.34 13.30 6.01
CA LEU A 200 -12.41 14.59 5.33
C LEU A 200 -11.64 15.60 6.18
N PRO A 201 -10.88 16.54 5.58
CA PRO A 201 -10.36 17.67 6.34
C PRO A 201 -11.58 18.31 6.99
N SER A 202 -11.79 18.02 8.28
CA SER A 202 -12.87 18.57 9.08
C SER A 202 -12.81 20.04 8.78
N ALA A 203 -13.83 20.54 8.06
CA ALA A 203 -13.88 21.88 7.52
C ALA A 203 -13.24 22.76 8.58
N HIS A 204 -12.09 23.37 8.24
CA HIS A 204 -11.24 24.13 9.16
C HIS A 204 -12.14 24.69 10.25
N PRO A 205 -11.88 24.39 11.56
CA PRO A 205 -12.78 24.77 12.64
C PRO A 205 -13.20 26.19 12.33
N SER A 206 -14.46 26.35 11.93
CA SER A 206 -14.88 27.58 11.25
C SER A 206 -14.37 28.71 12.12
N PRO A 207 -13.58 29.66 11.58
CA PRO A 207 -12.92 30.66 12.41
C PRO A 207 -13.97 31.16 13.40
N PRO A 208 -13.68 31.13 14.71
CA PRO A 208 -14.69 31.27 15.76
C PRO A 208 -15.65 32.37 15.34
N SER A 209 -16.94 32.04 15.18
CA SER A 209 -17.94 32.99 14.69
C SER A 209 -17.81 34.27 15.52
N TYR A 210 -17.27 35.30 14.89
CA TYR A 210 -17.07 36.61 15.50
C TYR A 210 -18.39 37.37 15.64
N ASP A 211 -19.53 36.76 15.27
CA ASP A 211 -20.88 37.32 15.45
C ASP A 211 -21.25 37.58 16.92
N LYS A 212 -20.42 37.12 17.88
CA LYS A 212 -20.56 37.45 19.31
C LYS A 212 -19.67 38.58 19.79
N LEU A 213 -18.78 39.13 18.96
CA LEU A 213 -18.24 40.45 19.24
C LEU A 213 -19.37 41.44 18.95
N LYS A 214 -20.13 41.78 19.99
CA LYS A 214 -20.85 43.06 20.01
C LYS A 214 -19.81 44.11 19.68
N ASP A 215 -19.89 44.68 18.47
CA ASP A 215 -19.14 45.88 18.13
C ASP A 215 -19.30 46.85 19.30
N PRO A 216 -18.21 47.34 19.92
CA PRO A 216 -18.32 48.53 20.74
C PRO A 216 -18.87 49.60 19.79
N SER A 217 -20.15 49.93 19.97
CA SER A 217 -20.83 50.88 19.11
C SER A 217 -19.95 52.13 19.03
N PRO A 218 -19.59 52.60 17.83
CA PRO A 218 -18.85 53.85 17.72
C PRO A 218 -19.64 54.90 18.49
N PRO A 219 -18.99 55.68 19.37
CA PRO A 219 -19.69 56.63 20.22
C PRO A 219 -20.53 57.54 19.33
N LEU A 220 -21.85 57.47 19.52
CA LEU A 220 -22.79 58.33 18.84
C LEU A 220 -22.38 59.77 19.11
N LEU A 221 -21.98 60.43 18.03
CA LEU A 221 -21.59 61.82 18.00
C LEU A 221 -22.84 62.65 18.28
N ASN A 222 -23.11 62.89 19.56
CA ASN A 222 -24.13 63.82 20.01
C ASN A 222 -23.77 65.21 19.47
N LYS A 223 -24.45 65.63 18.40
CA LYS A 223 -24.62 67.03 18.05
C LYS A 223 -25.43 67.68 19.17
N ALA A 224 -24.75 68.29 20.11
CA ALA A 224 -25.32 69.31 20.99
C ALA A 224 -24.29 70.41 21.21
N SER A 225 -24.65 71.57 20.67
CA SER A 225 -24.34 72.94 21.09
C SER A 225 -23.38 73.17 22.26
N SER A 226 -22.55 74.20 22.02
CA SER A 226 -22.17 75.27 22.96
C SER A 226 -21.12 74.98 24.05
N SER A 227 -20.03 75.73 23.91
CA SER A 227 -19.40 76.55 24.95
C SER A 227 -18.28 75.94 25.81
N HIS A 228 -17.20 76.72 25.85
CA HIS A 228 -16.15 76.83 26.87
C HIS A 228 -14.92 75.90 26.82
N SER A 229 -13.82 76.51 26.35
CA SER A 229 -12.59 76.75 27.13
C SER A 229 -12.23 75.73 28.22
N ASN A 230 -11.14 74.98 28.02
CA ASN A 230 -9.98 75.09 28.92
C ASN A 230 -8.71 74.46 28.33
N LYS A 231 -7.88 75.37 27.83
CA LYS A 231 -6.49 75.20 27.41
C LYS A 231 -5.63 74.89 28.66
N ARG A 232 -5.47 73.62 29.05
CA ARG A 232 -4.48 73.24 30.07
C ARG A 232 -3.11 73.03 29.42
N ARG A 233 -2.38 74.15 29.32
CA ARG A 233 -0.93 74.24 29.14
C ARG A 233 -0.27 73.66 30.40
N ARG A 234 0.36 72.47 30.31
CA ARG A 234 1.46 72.08 31.22
C ARG A 234 2.74 72.54 30.53
N VAL A 235 3.20 73.76 30.83
CA VAL A 235 4.25 74.07 31.81
C VAL A 235 5.42 73.11 31.65
N SER A 236 6.30 73.53 30.74
CA SER A 236 7.70 73.17 30.63
C SER A 236 8.38 73.32 31.98
N SER A 237 9.00 72.25 32.48
CA SER A 237 10.01 72.29 33.53
C SER A 237 11.35 71.94 32.87
N PRO A 238 12.40 72.76 32.99
CA PRO A 238 13.69 72.52 32.36
C PRO A 238 14.50 71.55 33.23
N GLY A 239 14.31 70.25 33.00
CA GLY A 239 15.13 69.19 33.58
C GLY A 239 16.08 68.61 32.54
N SER A 240 17.18 69.31 32.23
CA SER A 240 18.24 68.87 31.31
C SER A 240 18.90 67.53 31.68
N THR A 241 18.53 66.94 32.81
CA THR A 241 19.07 65.69 33.36
C THR A 241 18.19 64.46 33.06
N GLU A 242 16.92 64.65 32.66
CA GLU A 242 15.96 63.55 32.48
C GLU A 242 16.06 62.88 31.10
N THR A 243 16.41 63.66 30.06
CA THR A 243 16.67 63.16 28.70
C THR A 243 17.90 62.25 28.66
N MET A 244 18.92 62.54 29.47
CA MET A 244 20.14 61.73 29.55
C MET A 244 19.86 60.35 30.16
N ARG A 245 18.96 60.26 31.16
CA ARG A 245 18.54 58.98 31.78
C ARG A 245 17.71 58.10 30.84
N LEU A 246 16.83 58.70 30.04
CA LEU A 246 16.03 57.99 29.03
C LEU A 246 16.90 57.40 27.92
N GLU A 247 17.93 58.13 27.48
CA GLU A 247 18.85 57.62 26.45
C GLU A 247 19.71 56.45 26.98
N THR A 248 20.16 56.51 28.25
CA THR A 248 20.84 55.37 28.89
C THR A 248 19.93 54.15 29.00
N ALA A 249 18.66 54.32 29.39
CA ALA A 249 17.70 53.22 29.46
C ALA A 249 17.43 52.60 28.08
N ARG A 250 17.30 53.43 27.05
CA ARG A 250 17.13 52.97 25.66
C ARG A 250 18.34 52.17 25.18
N GLN A 251 19.55 52.63 25.46
CA GLN A 251 20.77 51.94 25.09
C GLN A 251 20.89 50.57 25.79
N MET A 252 20.54 50.50 27.07
CA MET A 252 20.49 49.23 27.81
C MET A 252 19.49 48.24 27.21
N ILE A 253 18.30 48.71 26.78
CA ILE A 253 17.30 47.83 26.14
C ILE A 253 17.81 47.30 24.79
N ILE A 254 18.46 48.14 23.98
CA ILE A 254 19.02 47.73 22.69
C ILE A 254 20.13 46.70 22.90
N GLU A 255 21.01 46.92 23.87
CA GLU A 255 22.09 46.00 24.20
C GLU A 255 21.56 44.67 24.74
N GLN A 256 20.52 44.71 25.59
CA GLN A 256 19.83 43.52 26.07
C GLN A 256 19.19 42.73 24.92
N GLN A 257 18.48 43.41 24.01
CA GLN A 257 17.86 42.77 22.84
C GLN A 257 18.89 42.13 21.92
N LYS A 258 20.04 42.80 21.70
CA LYS A 258 21.14 42.26 20.91
C LYS A 258 21.72 41.01 21.57
N SER A 259 22.02 41.06 22.86
CA SER A 259 22.56 39.90 23.60
C SER A 259 21.61 38.70 23.58
N PHE A 260 20.29 38.95 23.63
CA PHE A 260 19.28 37.91 23.52
C PHE A 260 19.21 37.30 22.11
N ALA A 261 19.24 38.14 21.06
CA ALA A 261 19.26 37.68 19.68
C ALA A 261 20.52 36.84 19.38
N ASP A 262 21.69 37.27 19.86
CA ASP A 262 22.95 36.53 19.71
C ASP A 262 22.88 35.17 20.44
N THR A 263 22.30 35.12 21.63
CA THR A 263 22.09 33.88 22.39
C THR A 263 21.16 32.91 21.62
N LEU A 264 20.05 33.41 21.07
CA LEU A 264 19.13 32.59 20.27
C LEU A 264 19.78 32.05 19.01
N HIS A 265 20.55 32.86 18.28
CA HIS A 265 21.28 32.39 17.11
C HIS A 265 22.32 31.33 17.47
N GLN A 266 23.01 31.49 18.61
CA GLN A 266 23.97 30.51 19.09
C GLN A 266 23.29 29.18 19.45
N GLU A 267 22.15 29.20 20.14
CA GLU A 267 21.40 28.00 20.48
C GLU A 267 20.80 27.31 19.25
N LEU A 268 20.32 28.08 18.26
CA LEU A 268 19.85 27.54 16.97
C LEU A 268 20.99 26.85 16.23
N ALA A 269 22.16 27.47 16.12
CA ALA A 269 23.34 26.88 15.48
C ALA A 269 23.80 25.59 16.18
N LYS A 270 23.77 25.55 17.52
CA LYS A 270 24.05 24.33 18.30
C LYS A 270 23.00 23.24 18.08
N ALA A 271 21.73 23.59 17.97
CA ALA A 271 20.66 22.63 17.69
C ALA A 271 20.79 22.05 16.27
N GLU A 272 21.07 22.90 15.28
CA GLU A 272 21.30 22.50 13.89
C GLU A 272 22.51 21.57 13.77
N ALA A 273 23.65 21.93 14.40
CA ALA A 273 24.84 21.08 14.41
C ALA A 273 24.57 19.69 15.02
N ARG A 274 23.82 19.61 16.13
CA ARG A 274 23.43 18.33 16.75
C ARG A 274 22.50 17.49 15.86
N ILE A 275 21.57 18.14 15.15
CA ILE A 275 20.68 17.44 14.22
C ILE A 275 21.49 16.89 13.04
N LEU A 276 22.37 17.71 12.44
CA LEU A 276 23.22 17.28 11.34
C LEU A 276 24.15 16.13 11.74
N GLU A 277 24.76 16.20 12.92
CA GLU A 277 25.57 15.10 13.46
C GLU A 277 24.75 13.81 13.59
N ARG A 278 23.56 13.89 14.19
CA ARG A 278 22.69 12.71 14.37
C ARG A 278 22.20 12.12 13.03
N VAL A 279 21.87 12.97 12.06
CA VAL A 279 21.50 12.54 10.71
C VAL A 279 22.68 11.86 10.02
N ASN A 280 23.89 12.42 10.12
CA ASN A 280 25.09 11.82 9.55
C ASN A 280 25.42 10.46 10.19
N THR A 281 25.27 10.33 11.52
CA THR A 281 25.46 9.02 12.18
C THR A 281 24.44 7.98 11.69
N LEU A 282 23.16 8.36 11.58
CA LEU A 282 22.12 7.45 11.09
C LEU A 282 22.36 7.05 9.63
N PHE A 283 22.80 7.99 8.80
CA PHE A 283 23.12 7.72 7.40
C PHE A 283 24.31 6.75 7.28
N ARG A 284 25.35 6.94 8.09
CA ARG A 284 26.51 6.02 8.12
C ARG A 284 26.11 4.63 8.58
N ASP A 285 25.35 4.51 9.69
CA ASP A 285 24.89 3.23 10.21
C ASP A 285 23.96 2.52 9.21
N GLN A 286 23.16 3.28 8.46
CA GLN A 286 22.32 2.73 7.41
C GLN A 286 23.13 2.29 6.19
N SER A 287 24.16 3.05 5.80
CA SER A 287 25.09 2.67 4.73
C SER A 287 25.81 1.37 5.07
N GLU A 288 26.33 1.24 6.28
CA GLU A 288 27.03 0.04 6.74
C GLU A 288 26.12 -1.20 6.71
N LYS A 289 24.84 -1.06 7.13
CA LYS A 289 23.85 -2.13 7.00
C LYS A 289 23.52 -2.49 5.55
N CYS A 290 23.49 -1.52 4.65
CA CYS A 290 23.30 -1.79 3.23
C CYS A 290 24.49 -2.55 2.66
N ASP A 291 25.72 -2.19 3.05
CA ASP A 291 26.94 -2.87 2.61
C ASP A 291 26.99 -4.31 3.17
N GLU A 292 26.63 -4.51 4.44
CA GLU A 292 26.52 -5.84 5.06
C GLU A 292 25.47 -6.73 4.35
N LEU A 293 24.28 -6.18 4.08
CA LEU A 293 23.24 -6.91 3.33
C LEU A 293 23.67 -7.23 1.90
N THR A 294 24.42 -6.32 1.25
CA THR A 294 24.95 -6.56 -0.10
C THR A 294 25.96 -7.71 -0.07
N ALA A 295 26.89 -7.72 0.89
CA ALA A 295 27.84 -8.80 1.05
C ALA A 295 27.18 -10.15 1.36
N GLU A 296 26.10 -10.16 2.14
CA GLU A 296 25.33 -11.40 2.40
C GLU A 296 24.59 -11.90 1.16
N VAL A 297 24.06 -11.00 0.33
CA VAL A 297 23.45 -11.37 -0.96
C VAL A 297 24.50 -11.99 -1.89
N ASP A 298 25.68 -11.39 -2.00
CA ASP A 298 26.76 -11.93 -2.82
C ASP A 298 27.21 -13.33 -2.33
N ARG A 299 27.29 -13.50 -1.00
CA ARG A 299 27.61 -14.81 -0.39
C ARG A 299 26.55 -15.87 -0.71
N LEU A 300 25.26 -15.51 -0.70
CA LEU A 300 24.17 -16.42 -1.05
C LEU A 300 24.17 -16.74 -2.55
N ASP A 301 24.49 -15.77 -3.41
CA ASP A 301 24.60 -15.99 -4.85
C ASP A 301 25.73 -16.98 -5.19
N ASP A 302 26.90 -16.82 -4.55
CA ASP A 302 28.00 -17.78 -4.66
C ASP A 302 27.61 -19.19 -4.17
N GLN A 303 26.82 -19.30 -3.10
CA GLN A 303 26.30 -20.58 -2.62
C GLN A 303 25.31 -21.22 -3.60
N ILE A 304 24.41 -20.43 -4.19
CA ILE A 304 23.47 -20.91 -5.19
C ILE A 304 24.21 -21.39 -6.43
N ARG A 305 25.21 -20.63 -6.91
CA ARG A 305 26.03 -21.02 -8.06
C ARG A 305 26.75 -22.34 -7.80
N TRP A 306 27.42 -22.48 -6.65
CA TRP A 306 28.10 -23.72 -6.29
C TRP A 306 27.14 -24.92 -6.19
N ALA A 307 25.98 -24.73 -5.56
CA ALA A 307 24.98 -25.80 -5.46
C ALA A 307 24.39 -26.19 -6.82
N SER A 308 24.27 -25.23 -7.76
CA SER A 308 23.82 -25.50 -9.13
C SER A 308 24.86 -26.33 -9.89
N GLU A 309 26.14 -25.95 -9.82
CA GLU A 309 27.24 -26.68 -10.46
C GLU A 309 27.33 -28.12 -9.93
N GLU A 310 27.21 -28.32 -8.62
CA GLU A 310 27.19 -29.66 -8.01
C GLU A 310 25.99 -30.49 -8.48
N LEU A 311 24.80 -29.87 -8.57
CA LEU A 311 23.59 -30.55 -9.02
C LEU A 311 23.68 -30.95 -10.51
N ASP A 312 24.28 -30.11 -11.34
CA ASP A 312 24.52 -30.40 -12.76
C ASP A 312 25.47 -31.60 -12.92
N CYS A 313 26.57 -31.65 -12.17
CA CYS A 313 27.48 -32.80 -12.16
C CYS A 313 26.77 -34.10 -11.72
N GLN A 314 25.99 -34.06 -10.63
CA GLN A 314 25.24 -35.23 -10.17
C GLN A 314 24.16 -35.69 -11.16
N LEU A 315 23.54 -34.74 -11.86
CA LEU A 315 22.54 -35.03 -12.88
C LEU A 315 23.18 -35.73 -14.08
N ASP A 316 24.33 -35.24 -14.55
CA ASP A 316 25.08 -35.86 -15.65
C ASP A 316 25.52 -37.28 -15.31
N ASP A 317 26.07 -37.51 -14.10
CA ASP A 317 26.48 -38.84 -13.65
C ASP A 317 25.30 -39.82 -13.63
N ARG A 318 24.14 -39.39 -13.10
CA ARG A 318 22.92 -40.21 -13.07
C ARG A 318 22.37 -40.46 -14.47
N MET A 319 22.42 -39.47 -15.34
CA MET A 319 21.98 -39.60 -16.73
C MET A 319 22.83 -40.61 -17.49
N VAL A 320 24.15 -40.58 -17.29
CA VAL A 320 25.08 -41.57 -17.87
C VAL A 320 24.77 -42.97 -17.32
N ALA A 321 24.56 -43.10 -16.01
CA ALA A 321 24.22 -44.40 -15.41
C ALA A 321 22.91 -44.98 -15.98
N VAL A 322 21.84 -44.19 -16.04
CA VAL A 322 20.55 -44.61 -16.61
C VAL A 322 20.69 -44.98 -18.10
N LYS A 323 21.50 -44.22 -18.86
CA LYS A 323 21.77 -44.53 -20.26
C LYS A 323 22.48 -45.88 -20.40
N CYS A 324 23.49 -46.15 -19.59
CA CYS A 324 24.20 -47.44 -19.61
C CYS A 324 23.29 -48.61 -19.22
N GLU A 325 22.43 -48.44 -18.20
CA GLU A 325 21.43 -49.45 -17.81
C GLU A 325 20.44 -49.75 -18.94
N LEU A 326 19.94 -48.70 -19.60
CA LEU A 326 19.02 -48.84 -20.73
C LEU A 326 19.70 -49.53 -21.93
N GLU A 327 20.95 -49.18 -22.24
CA GLU A 327 21.72 -49.83 -23.30
C GLU A 327 21.97 -51.31 -23.01
N SER A 328 22.23 -51.68 -21.75
CA SER A 328 22.35 -53.08 -21.35
C SER A 328 21.02 -53.81 -21.53
N TRP A 329 19.93 -53.25 -21.01
CA TRP A 329 18.59 -53.85 -21.12
C TRP A 329 18.17 -54.06 -22.57
N VAL A 330 18.40 -53.07 -23.46
CA VAL A 330 18.10 -53.20 -24.89
C VAL A 330 18.94 -54.30 -25.54
N LYS A 331 20.22 -54.45 -25.18
CA LYS A 331 21.07 -55.53 -25.71
C LYS A 331 20.59 -56.90 -25.26
N ASP A 332 20.19 -57.02 -23.99
CA ASP A 332 19.68 -58.26 -23.41
C ASP A 332 18.36 -58.66 -24.09
N GLU A 333 17.41 -57.72 -24.22
CA GLU A 333 16.11 -57.95 -24.88
C GLU A 333 16.26 -58.34 -26.37
N ILE A 334 17.18 -57.70 -27.10
CA ILE A 334 17.48 -58.06 -28.50
C ILE A 334 18.15 -59.44 -28.56
N GLY A 335 19.02 -59.76 -27.62
CA GLY A 335 19.66 -61.07 -27.50
C GLY A 335 18.63 -62.18 -27.31
N ASP A 336 17.74 -62.00 -26.33
CA ASP A 336 16.65 -62.94 -26.02
C ASP A 336 15.73 -63.14 -27.23
N ALA A 337 15.35 -62.05 -27.91
CA ALA A 337 14.53 -62.13 -29.12
C ALA A 337 15.24 -62.90 -30.27
N ALA A 338 16.54 -62.68 -30.45
CA ALA A 338 17.32 -63.38 -31.47
C ALA A 338 17.44 -64.88 -31.17
N ASP A 339 17.62 -65.25 -29.90
CA ASP A 339 17.67 -66.65 -29.48
C ASP A 339 16.33 -67.36 -29.68
N ILE A 340 15.21 -66.70 -29.40
CA ILE A 340 13.85 -67.22 -29.70
C ILE A 340 13.70 -67.48 -31.21
N ILE A 341 14.02 -66.50 -32.06
CA ILE A 341 13.92 -66.64 -33.52
C ILE A 341 14.81 -67.80 -34.02
N LYS A 342 16.04 -67.90 -33.51
CA LYS A 342 16.97 -68.97 -33.88
C LYS A 342 16.45 -70.35 -33.46
N GLN A 343 15.83 -70.45 -32.29
CA GLN A 343 15.20 -71.68 -31.81
C GLN A 343 14.03 -72.08 -32.72
N GLU A 344 13.15 -71.14 -33.07
CA GLU A 344 12.02 -71.39 -33.99
C GLU A 344 12.50 -71.87 -35.37
N ILE A 345 13.52 -71.23 -35.95
CA ILE A 345 14.11 -71.64 -37.24
C ILE A 345 14.71 -73.06 -37.16
N THR A 346 15.39 -73.38 -36.05
CA THR A 346 16.01 -74.70 -35.86
C THR A 346 14.95 -75.80 -35.70
N GLN A 347 13.84 -75.50 -35.00
CA GLN A 347 12.72 -76.41 -34.84
C GLN A 347 11.92 -76.60 -36.14
N ALA A 348 11.84 -75.56 -36.97
CA ALA A 348 11.15 -75.59 -38.26
C ALA A 348 11.88 -76.39 -39.35
N SER A 349 12.91 -77.20 -39.01
CA SER A 349 13.67 -78.03 -39.96
C SER A 349 12.72 -78.85 -40.85
N ILE A 350 12.64 -78.43 -42.10
CA ILE A 350 11.72 -78.94 -43.11
C ILE A 350 12.21 -80.33 -43.54
N SER A 351 11.46 -81.37 -43.18
CA SER A 351 11.60 -82.68 -43.82
C SER A 351 11.08 -82.58 -45.26
N ILE A 352 11.99 -82.52 -46.22
CA ILE A 352 11.65 -82.65 -47.65
C ILE A 352 11.61 -84.13 -47.97
N GLU A 353 10.42 -84.69 -48.08
CA GLU A 353 10.21 -86.02 -48.64
C GLU A 353 10.18 -85.93 -50.17
N PHE A 354 11.12 -86.59 -50.84
CA PHE A 354 11.09 -86.77 -52.29
C PHE A 354 10.25 -88.02 -52.60
N ASN A 355 9.10 -87.83 -53.23
CA ASN A 355 8.33 -88.96 -53.80
C ASN A 355 8.98 -89.40 -55.11
N GLU A 356 9.34 -90.70 -55.19
CA GLU A 356 9.76 -91.41 -56.41
C GLU A 356 8.59 -91.69 -57.36
#